data_AF-A0A2S6H530-F1
#
_entry.id   AF-A0A2S6H530-F1
#
_cell.length_a   1.000
_cell.length_b   1.000
_cell.length_c   1.000
_cell.angle_alpha   90.00
_cell.angle_beta   90.00
_cell.angle_gamma   90.00
#
_symmetry.space_group_name_H-M   'P 1'
#
loop_
_entity.id
_entity.type
_entity.pdbx_description
1 polymer ?
#
loop_
_entity_poly.entity_id
_entity_poly.type
_entity_poly.pdbx_seq_one_letter_code
_entity_poly.pdbx_strand_id
1 'polypeptide(L)'
;MSEPLKQPPSIKAFPNDNVKRVVWWYGAVYKNASALSTTPLVDVALREIINFENNELGGATVVKIGLPQLDIVRLGTIWVGQHNTGTKWDNYNGTKTEPIKFEFDCSSPMIESINILDSKPDTDTPEQKNYTIPAYKYNLQSIDKETRYPFFNSKITKLLSVDNCTVLIPALELLTSTYTPKGQDIRCDLFSHSIDEALALHLDLEQSTGNVDGTYNITLKKDRHDTNIAFLAYLRCNHVSRSRASKIWSCLATKKTYPNGVLYYDHYPEIFPYHPKKLKLECDGLRLNDQTFLVFRINKYSIPDEHLIYPTTKEKGRSKGNIPQGDDLYVPPEYTVDADLPVTSEVDPGNNTGVAYITSEVTSSSNQSIIRQHAPGTDFENNANIQSLKPNTSTQLSSGDKNSSIDCKNTAKLKQYELEKKQSDREHIIQSEVIDLVRNALAELVGIRNSSIQSIKYLDENTEQYNDFKLASFPEGLFRKNATWSASNYESFVNKEGQKRYKFTPRKFLLAKITLKNATSAYLLEIDRKSSKTGFSGLIFNVPLSILSSYQLYVLLKTISKNKGTFRKRDGGKLIDIKLPVSSYHIYDHSLIENSMAKKMAKVIKIAEEKGVFLARH
;
A
#
# COMPACT_ATOMS: atom_id res chain seq x y z
N MET A 1 -0.64 -2.68 21.21
CA MET A 1 -0.17 -4.03 20.82
C MET A 1 0.04 -4.01 19.33
N SER A 2 1.29 -4.01 18.88
CA SER A 2 1.66 -4.15 17.48
C SER A 2 1.28 -5.55 17.00
N GLU A 3 0.52 -5.67 15.93
CA GLU A 3 0.33 -6.96 15.26
C GLU A 3 1.72 -7.53 14.91
N PRO A 4 1.98 -8.83 15.17
CA PRO A 4 3.21 -9.45 14.71
C PRO A 4 3.27 -9.34 13.19
N LEU A 5 4.41 -8.86 12.66
CA LEU A 5 4.71 -8.90 11.23
C LEU A 5 4.46 -10.33 10.74
N LYS A 6 3.50 -10.49 9.82
CA LYS A 6 3.18 -11.79 9.23
C LYS A 6 4.46 -12.30 8.54
N GLN A 7 4.92 -13.51 8.89
CA GLN A 7 6.09 -14.10 8.26
C GLN A 7 5.84 -14.24 6.74
N PRO A 8 6.85 -14.03 5.89
CA PRO A 8 6.67 -14.17 4.45
C PRO A 8 6.33 -15.63 4.08
N PRO A 9 5.66 -15.85 2.93
CA PRO A 9 5.29 -17.19 2.49
C PRO A 9 6.50 -18.08 2.24
N SER A 10 6.28 -19.40 2.30
CA SER A 10 7.31 -20.36 1.95
C SER A 10 7.65 -20.35 0.46
N ILE A 11 8.89 -20.72 0.11
CA ILE A 11 9.39 -20.72 -1.27
C ILE A 11 9.64 -22.15 -1.73
N LYS A 12 8.87 -22.65 -2.71
CA LYS A 12 8.97 -24.04 -3.18
C LYS A 12 10.33 -24.43 -3.75
N ALA A 13 11.04 -23.47 -4.34
CA ALA A 13 12.34 -23.70 -4.94
C ALA A 13 13.46 -23.93 -3.90
N PHE A 14 13.22 -23.61 -2.63
CA PHE A 14 14.16 -23.92 -1.56
C PHE A 14 14.10 -25.42 -1.22
N PRO A 15 15.22 -26.02 -0.75
CA PRO A 15 15.22 -27.40 -0.28
C PRO A 15 14.14 -27.63 0.78
N ASN A 16 13.37 -28.71 0.64
CA ASN A 16 12.38 -29.11 1.64
C ASN A 16 13.04 -30.00 2.70
N ASP A 17 13.87 -29.38 3.54
CA ASP A 17 14.60 -30.03 4.62
C ASP A 17 14.56 -29.19 5.90
N ASN A 18 15.19 -29.66 6.98
CA ASN A 18 15.29 -28.91 8.24
C ASN A 18 16.62 -28.16 8.38
N VAL A 19 17.32 -27.89 7.27
CA VAL A 19 18.64 -27.25 7.30
C VAL A 19 18.48 -25.73 7.27
N LYS A 20 19.17 -25.06 8.20
CA LYS A 20 19.15 -23.60 8.33
C LYS A 20 20.14 -22.99 7.34
N ARG A 21 19.68 -22.04 6.52
CA ARG A 21 20.49 -21.40 5.48
C ARG A 21 20.32 -19.88 5.48
N VAL A 22 21.38 -19.17 5.11
CA VAL A 22 21.35 -17.73 4.82
C VAL A 22 21.35 -17.50 3.31
N VAL A 23 20.54 -16.56 2.84
CA VAL A 23 20.62 -16.05 1.47
C VAL A 23 21.92 -15.25 1.31
N TRP A 24 22.85 -15.81 0.55
CA TRP A 24 24.22 -15.31 0.43
C TRP A 24 24.37 -14.34 -0.74
N TRP A 25 23.98 -14.70 -1.96
CA TRP A 25 24.19 -13.80 -3.09
C TRP A 25 23.25 -14.09 -4.27
N TYR A 26 23.13 -13.13 -5.18
CA TYR A 26 22.38 -13.26 -6.43
C TYR A 26 23.32 -13.43 -7.62
N GLY A 27 22.99 -14.36 -8.50
CA GLY A 27 23.76 -14.70 -9.70
C GLY A 27 23.11 -14.16 -10.97
N ALA A 28 23.14 -14.98 -12.02
CA ALA A 28 22.57 -14.65 -13.32
C ALA A 28 21.03 -14.66 -13.32
N VAL A 29 20.46 -13.92 -14.27
CA VAL A 29 19.04 -13.90 -14.59
C VAL A 29 18.79 -14.72 -15.86
N TYR A 30 17.66 -15.42 -15.89
CA TYR A 30 17.26 -16.34 -16.94
C TYR A 30 15.83 -16.06 -17.38
N LYS A 31 15.56 -16.29 -18.67
CA LYS A 31 14.18 -16.53 -19.12
C LYS A 31 13.70 -17.86 -18.55
N ASN A 32 12.46 -17.94 -18.12
CA ASN A 32 11.88 -19.20 -17.68
C ASN A 32 11.82 -20.20 -18.85
N ALA A 33 12.31 -21.42 -18.63
CA ALA A 33 12.22 -22.49 -19.62
C ALA A 33 10.83 -23.16 -19.61
N SER A 34 10.06 -23.01 -18.52
CA SER A 34 8.69 -23.52 -18.43
C SER A 34 7.79 -22.76 -19.39
N ALA A 35 7.08 -23.48 -20.26
CA ALA A 35 6.01 -22.89 -21.07
C ALA A 35 4.79 -22.44 -20.24
N LEU A 36 4.75 -22.84 -18.96
CA LEU A 36 3.66 -22.54 -18.03
C LEU A 36 3.93 -21.31 -17.16
N SER A 37 5.08 -20.64 -17.30
CA SER A 37 5.44 -19.50 -16.47
C SER A 37 6.12 -18.38 -17.26
N THR A 38 5.62 -17.16 -17.11
CA THR A 38 6.25 -15.95 -17.68
C THR A 38 7.34 -15.37 -16.77
N THR A 39 7.51 -15.89 -15.56
CA THR A 39 8.36 -15.28 -14.52
C THR A 39 9.85 -15.51 -14.78
N PRO A 40 10.68 -14.47 -15.00
CA PRO A 40 12.13 -14.61 -15.10
C PRO A 40 12.73 -15.23 -13.82
N LEU A 41 13.78 -16.03 -13.95
CA LEU A 41 14.44 -16.71 -12.83
C LEU A 41 15.80 -16.10 -12.51
N VAL A 42 16.24 -16.21 -11.26
CA VAL A 42 17.52 -15.72 -10.76
C VAL A 42 18.21 -16.83 -9.98
N ASP A 43 19.51 -17.01 -10.18
CA ASP A 43 20.31 -17.85 -9.30
C ASP A 43 20.48 -17.21 -7.94
N VAL A 44 20.17 -17.96 -6.88
CA VAL A 44 20.33 -17.53 -5.50
C VAL A 44 21.21 -18.55 -4.78
N ALA A 45 22.32 -18.07 -4.22
CA ALA A 45 23.20 -18.88 -3.39
C ALA A 45 22.70 -18.88 -1.95
N LEU A 46 22.52 -20.07 -1.37
CA LEU A 46 22.14 -20.30 0.02
C LEU A 46 23.32 -20.95 0.73
N ARG A 47 23.80 -20.39 1.84
CA ARG A 47 24.85 -21.03 2.64
C ARG A 47 24.25 -21.67 3.88
N GLU A 48 24.62 -22.92 4.14
CA GLU A 48 24.26 -23.60 5.38
C GLU A 48 24.84 -22.87 6.59
N ILE A 49 24.05 -22.75 7.65
CA ILE A 49 24.49 -22.22 8.95
C ILE A 49 24.76 -23.43 9.84
N ILE A 50 26.04 -23.75 10.02
CA ILE A 50 26.48 -24.86 10.88
C ILE A 50 26.33 -24.45 12.35
N ASN A 51 26.80 -23.24 12.68
CA ASN A 51 26.68 -22.69 14.03
C ASN A 51 26.39 -21.18 13.96
N PHE A 52 25.22 -20.79 14.45
CA PHE A 52 24.79 -19.39 14.44
C PHE A 52 25.58 -18.52 15.42
N GLU A 53 25.90 -19.02 16.62
CA GLU A 53 26.60 -18.27 17.65
C GLU A 53 28.07 -18.00 17.28
N ASN A 54 28.70 -18.99 16.63
CA ASN A 54 30.10 -18.90 16.19
C ASN A 54 30.25 -18.32 14.77
N ASN A 55 29.16 -17.96 14.11
CA ASN A 55 29.13 -17.47 12.72
C ASN A 55 29.75 -18.47 11.72
N GLU A 56 29.56 -19.75 11.96
CA GLU A 56 30.11 -20.83 11.14
C GLU A 56 29.15 -21.18 10.00
N LEU A 57 29.64 -21.07 8.77
CA LEU A 57 28.89 -21.33 7.54
C LEU A 57 29.47 -22.52 6.79
N GLY A 58 28.59 -23.40 6.32
CA GLY A 58 28.91 -24.58 5.52
C GLY A 58 28.91 -24.33 4.02
N GLY A 59 28.63 -25.40 3.28
CA GLY A 59 28.56 -25.39 1.81
C GLY A 59 27.45 -24.49 1.26
N ALA A 60 27.54 -24.20 -0.04
CA ALA A 60 26.55 -23.41 -0.75
C ALA A 60 25.62 -24.32 -1.59
N THR A 61 24.32 -24.07 -1.51
CA THR A 61 23.33 -24.63 -2.43
C THR A 61 22.84 -23.51 -3.33
N VAL A 62 22.78 -23.75 -4.64
CA VAL A 62 22.26 -22.78 -5.62
C VAL A 62 20.86 -23.20 -6.03
N VAL A 63 19.91 -22.26 -5.95
CA VAL A 63 18.51 -22.46 -6.34
C VAL A 63 18.08 -21.39 -7.34
N LYS A 64 17.10 -21.69 -8.19
CA LYS A 64 16.50 -20.72 -9.11
C LYS A 64 15.20 -20.20 -8.54
N ILE A 65 15.13 -18.89 -8.33
CA ILE A 65 13.99 -18.19 -7.72
C ILE A 65 13.42 -17.22 -8.75
N GLY A 66 12.11 -17.05 -8.82
CA GLY A 66 11.53 -16.01 -9.67
C GLY A 66 12.00 -14.61 -9.24
N LEU A 67 12.40 -13.79 -10.21
CA LEU A 67 12.86 -12.42 -9.99
C LEU A 67 11.92 -11.59 -9.08
N PRO A 68 10.58 -11.70 -9.17
CA PRO A 68 9.69 -10.99 -8.27
C PRO A 68 9.88 -11.35 -6.80
N GLN A 69 10.25 -12.59 -6.49
CA GLN A 69 10.39 -13.09 -5.12
C GLN A 69 11.70 -12.66 -4.44
N LEU A 70 12.61 -11.97 -5.13
CA LEU A 70 13.81 -11.43 -4.48
C LEU A 70 13.48 -10.38 -3.41
N ASP A 71 12.29 -9.79 -3.43
CA ASP A 71 11.79 -8.91 -2.36
C ASP A 71 11.43 -9.65 -1.06
N ILE A 72 11.26 -10.97 -1.12
CA ILE A 72 11.11 -11.88 0.02
C ILE A 72 12.46 -12.56 0.33
N VAL A 73 13.14 -13.04 -0.71
CA VAL A 73 14.41 -13.77 -0.64
C VAL A 73 15.58 -12.78 -0.65
N ARG A 74 15.57 -11.87 0.33
CA ARG A 74 16.55 -10.77 0.45
C ARG A 74 17.89 -11.25 0.99
N LEU A 75 18.98 -10.60 0.61
CA LEU A 75 20.32 -10.91 1.12
C LEU A 75 20.35 -10.88 2.67
N GLY A 76 20.99 -11.88 3.26
CA GLY A 76 21.10 -12.04 4.70
C GLY A 76 19.83 -12.58 5.39
N THR A 77 18.73 -12.84 4.69
CA THR A 77 17.57 -13.52 5.31
C THR A 77 17.88 -14.98 5.61
N ILE A 78 17.32 -15.49 6.71
CA ILE A 78 17.59 -16.85 7.20
C ILE A 78 16.34 -17.71 7.05
N TRP A 79 16.54 -18.90 6.49
CA TRP A 79 15.49 -19.87 6.16
C TRP A 79 15.80 -21.23 6.78
N VAL A 80 14.76 -21.98 7.15
CA VAL A 80 14.85 -23.42 7.51
C VAL A 80 14.00 -24.17 6.50
N GLY A 81 14.66 -24.98 5.66
CA GLY A 81 14.03 -25.52 4.47
C GLY A 81 13.41 -24.41 3.61
N GLN A 82 12.09 -24.47 3.43
CA GLN A 82 11.32 -23.51 2.63
C GLN A 82 10.76 -22.33 3.43
N HIS A 83 10.98 -22.26 4.74
CA HIS A 83 10.32 -21.29 5.63
C HIS A 83 11.29 -20.22 6.14
N ASN A 84 10.88 -18.96 6.08
CA ASN A 84 11.65 -17.84 6.62
C ASN A 84 11.58 -17.84 8.16
N THR A 85 12.70 -17.62 8.82
CA THR A 85 12.78 -17.61 10.29
C THR A 85 12.42 -16.27 10.92
N GLY A 86 12.29 -15.20 10.12
CA GLY A 86 12.18 -13.81 10.58
C GLY A 86 13.50 -13.22 11.11
N THR A 87 14.57 -14.04 11.18
CA THR A 87 15.89 -13.61 11.64
C THR A 87 16.82 -13.27 10.47
N LYS A 88 17.86 -12.49 10.75
CA LYS A 88 18.79 -11.96 9.77
C LYS A 88 20.21 -12.34 10.17
N TRP A 89 21.03 -12.67 9.18
CA TRP A 89 22.47 -12.81 9.35
C TRP A 89 23.09 -11.43 9.35
N ASP A 90 23.70 -11.05 10.47
CA ASP A 90 24.21 -9.71 10.71
C ASP A 90 25.71 -9.69 11.03
N ASN A 91 26.40 -10.83 10.95
CA ASN A 91 27.83 -10.93 11.26
C ASN A 91 28.59 -11.68 10.14
N TYR A 92 29.43 -10.95 9.43
CA TYR A 92 30.18 -11.42 8.27
C TYR A 92 31.66 -11.40 8.61
N ASN A 93 32.24 -12.57 8.87
CA ASN A 93 33.64 -12.76 9.26
C ASN A 93 34.06 -11.85 10.43
N GLY A 94 33.24 -11.80 11.48
CA GLY A 94 33.49 -10.99 12.69
C GLY A 94 33.12 -9.51 12.56
N THR A 95 32.67 -9.06 11.38
CA THR A 95 32.20 -7.70 11.18
C THR A 95 30.68 -7.68 11.16
N LYS A 96 30.07 -6.87 12.06
CA LYS A 96 28.62 -6.72 12.09
C LYS A 96 28.11 -5.82 10.98
N THR A 97 26.89 -6.08 10.52
CA THR A 97 26.17 -5.16 9.65
C THR A 97 25.72 -3.94 10.42
N GLU A 98 25.78 -2.79 9.78
CA GLU A 98 25.32 -1.52 10.35
C GLU A 98 24.32 -0.83 9.44
N PRO A 99 23.28 -0.18 10.00
CA PRO A 99 22.38 0.66 9.25
C PRO A 99 23.05 2.01 8.94
N ILE A 100 23.07 2.42 7.68
CA ILE A 100 23.65 3.69 7.22
C ILE A 100 22.68 4.43 6.30
N LYS A 101 22.77 5.76 6.31
CA LYS A 101 22.08 6.64 5.37
C LYS A 101 23.07 7.24 4.40
N PHE A 102 22.73 7.21 3.11
CA PHE A 102 23.51 7.84 2.05
C PHE A 102 22.65 8.81 1.25
N GLU A 103 23.27 9.90 0.81
CA GLU A 103 22.73 10.80 -0.22
C GLU A 103 23.68 10.79 -1.41
N PHE A 104 23.12 10.75 -2.62
CA PHE A 104 23.86 10.69 -3.87
C PHE A 104 23.40 11.80 -4.81
N ASP A 105 24.36 12.41 -5.50
CA ASP A 105 24.10 13.24 -6.67
C ASP A 105 24.13 12.36 -7.93
N CYS A 106 22.94 12.06 -8.43
CA CYS A 106 22.74 11.26 -9.64
C CYS A 106 22.87 12.08 -10.93
N SER A 107 23.09 13.40 -10.87
CA SER A 107 23.38 14.20 -12.07
C SER A 107 24.84 14.09 -12.53
N SER A 108 25.72 13.62 -11.63
CA SER A 108 27.15 13.38 -11.87
C SER A 108 27.41 12.09 -12.67
N PRO A 109 28.45 12.01 -13.51
CA PRO A 109 28.82 10.79 -14.24
C PRO A 109 29.34 9.64 -13.35
N MET A 110 29.39 9.81 -12.02
CA MET A 110 29.99 8.86 -11.06
C MET A 110 29.14 7.62 -10.75
N ILE A 111 28.34 7.15 -11.71
CA ILE A 111 27.53 5.95 -11.60
C ILE A 111 28.12 4.88 -12.52
N GLU A 112 28.64 3.81 -11.93
CA GLU A 112 29.31 2.72 -12.65
C GLU A 112 28.64 1.37 -12.41
N SER A 113 28.67 0.50 -13.41
CA SER A 113 28.31 -0.92 -13.26
C SER A 113 29.60 -1.72 -13.33
N ILE A 114 29.93 -2.42 -12.25
CA ILE A 114 31.16 -3.20 -12.12
C ILE A 114 30.83 -4.67 -11.86
N ASN A 115 31.78 -5.54 -12.16
CA ASN A 115 31.68 -6.96 -11.79
C ASN A 115 32.29 -7.16 -10.39
N ILE A 116 31.99 -8.28 -9.74
CA ILE A 116 32.66 -8.67 -8.49
C ILE A 116 34.13 -8.99 -8.70
N LEU A 117 34.44 -9.57 -9.86
CA LEU A 117 35.78 -9.83 -10.32
C LEU A 117 36.17 -8.81 -11.38
N ASP A 118 37.13 -7.97 -11.05
CA ASP A 118 37.82 -7.12 -12.01
C ASP A 118 39.04 -7.89 -12.52
N SER A 119 39.01 -8.35 -13.78
CA SER A 119 40.20 -8.91 -14.40
C SER A 119 40.22 -8.57 -15.88
N LYS A 120 41.22 -7.77 -16.28
CA LYS A 120 41.78 -7.90 -17.62
C LYS A 120 42.40 -9.29 -17.75
N PRO A 121 42.24 -9.98 -18.88
CA PRO A 121 42.49 -11.42 -19.02
C PRO A 121 43.96 -11.88 -19.10
N ASP A 122 44.95 -11.16 -18.57
CA ASP A 122 46.38 -11.46 -18.87
C ASP A 122 47.22 -12.02 -17.70
N THR A 123 46.62 -12.43 -16.57
CA THR A 123 47.42 -13.08 -15.51
C THR A 123 46.73 -14.35 -15.00
N ASP A 124 47.32 -15.49 -15.36
CA ASP A 124 46.86 -16.85 -15.02
C ASP A 124 47.09 -17.25 -13.54
N THR A 125 47.43 -16.31 -12.66
CA THR A 125 47.60 -16.60 -11.23
C THR A 125 46.34 -16.25 -10.43
N PRO A 126 45.70 -17.21 -9.72
CA PRO A 126 44.51 -16.95 -8.90
C PRO A 126 44.70 -15.88 -7.81
N GLU A 127 45.94 -15.63 -7.42
CA GLU A 127 46.37 -14.70 -6.36
C GLU A 127 46.37 -13.23 -6.80
N GLN A 128 46.31 -12.94 -8.10
CA GLN A 128 46.32 -11.57 -8.66
C GLN A 128 44.94 -11.07 -9.11
N LYS A 129 43.87 -11.82 -8.82
CA LYS A 129 42.50 -11.37 -9.15
C LYS A 129 42.07 -10.24 -8.22
N ASN A 130 41.85 -9.06 -8.78
CA ASN A 130 41.33 -7.91 -8.05
C ASN A 130 39.83 -8.10 -7.78
N TYR A 131 39.52 -8.63 -6.61
CA TYR A 131 38.13 -8.70 -6.13
C TYR A 131 37.67 -7.32 -5.65
N THR A 132 36.55 -6.85 -6.18
CA THR A 132 35.92 -5.61 -5.71
C THR A 132 35.47 -5.74 -4.24
N ILE A 133 35.06 -6.95 -3.84
CA ILE A 133 34.70 -7.27 -2.47
C ILE A 133 35.78 -8.19 -1.89
N PRO A 134 36.55 -7.76 -0.88
CA PRO A 134 37.62 -8.58 -0.31
C PRO A 134 37.08 -9.88 0.32
N ALA A 135 37.67 -11.03 -0.03
CA ALA A 135 37.20 -12.34 0.43
C ALA A 135 37.22 -12.50 1.96
N TYR A 136 38.16 -11.83 2.65
CA TYR A 136 38.23 -11.84 4.11
C TYR A 136 37.09 -11.04 4.78
N LYS A 137 36.48 -10.08 4.07
CA LYS A 137 35.26 -9.37 4.52
C LYS A 137 33.99 -10.13 4.15
N TYR A 138 33.96 -10.67 2.93
CA TYR A 138 32.80 -11.38 2.41
C TYR A 138 33.22 -12.49 1.44
N ASN A 139 33.10 -13.75 1.87
CA ASN A 139 33.63 -14.88 1.11
C ASN A 139 32.61 -15.41 0.08
N LEU A 140 32.73 -14.97 -1.18
CA LEU A 140 31.99 -15.57 -2.31
C LEU A 140 32.65 -16.82 -2.88
N GLN A 141 33.91 -17.11 -2.51
CA GLN A 141 34.64 -18.30 -2.97
C GLN A 141 34.15 -19.59 -2.32
N SER A 142 33.30 -19.48 -1.27
CA SER A 142 32.64 -20.62 -0.64
C SER A 142 31.55 -21.26 -1.52
N ILE A 143 31.23 -20.66 -2.67
CA ILE A 143 30.35 -21.27 -3.67
C ILE A 143 31.18 -22.20 -4.54
N ASP A 144 30.68 -23.41 -4.79
CA ASP A 144 31.38 -24.44 -5.54
C ASP A 144 31.85 -23.96 -6.91
N LYS A 145 33.04 -24.42 -7.33
CA LYS A 145 33.70 -23.96 -8.57
C LYS A 145 32.82 -24.12 -9.82
N GLU A 146 32.01 -25.16 -9.88
CA GLU A 146 31.14 -25.47 -11.00
C GLU A 146 29.92 -24.53 -11.08
N THR A 147 29.46 -24.00 -9.94
CA THR A 147 28.25 -23.17 -9.85
C THR A 147 28.53 -21.71 -9.50
N ARG A 148 29.78 -21.32 -9.23
CA ARG A 148 30.15 -19.95 -8.84
C ARG A 148 30.19 -18.92 -9.97
N TYR A 149 30.30 -19.37 -11.23
CA TYR A 149 30.49 -18.45 -12.38
C TYR A 149 29.39 -17.38 -12.50
N PRO A 150 28.09 -17.71 -12.36
CA PRO A 150 27.01 -16.73 -12.36
C PRO A 150 27.15 -15.65 -11.28
N PHE A 151 27.62 -16.02 -10.10
CA PHE A 151 27.75 -15.08 -8.98
C PHE A 151 28.89 -14.09 -9.20
N PHE A 152 29.99 -14.54 -9.78
CA PHE A 152 31.16 -13.71 -10.07
C PHE A 152 30.96 -12.67 -11.18
N ASN A 153 30.06 -12.95 -12.13
CA ASN A 153 29.69 -12.01 -13.18
C ASN A 153 28.47 -11.14 -12.83
N SER A 154 27.84 -11.38 -11.67
CA SER A 154 26.76 -10.52 -11.19
C SER A 154 27.24 -9.08 -11.05
N LYS A 155 26.35 -8.14 -11.42
CA LYS A 155 26.67 -6.71 -11.48
C LYS A 155 26.49 -6.04 -10.12
N ILE A 156 27.37 -5.10 -9.84
CA ILE A 156 27.29 -4.18 -8.71
C ILE A 156 27.20 -2.77 -9.26
N THR A 157 26.21 -2.02 -8.79
CA THR A 157 26.12 -0.59 -9.00
C THR A 157 27.03 0.12 -8.00
N LYS A 158 28.03 0.83 -8.52
CA LYS A 158 28.93 1.66 -7.72
C LYS A 158 28.50 3.11 -7.82
N LEU A 159 28.30 3.73 -6.65
CA LEU A 159 27.91 5.12 -6.49
C LEU A 159 28.91 5.83 -5.57
N LEU A 160 29.17 7.11 -5.81
CA LEU A 160 29.86 7.98 -4.86
C LEU A 160 28.83 8.83 -4.13
N SER A 161 28.76 8.71 -2.80
CA SER A 161 27.88 9.55 -1.98
C SER A 161 28.45 10.96 -1.81
N VAL A 162 27.60 11.89 -1.37
CA VAL A 162 27.97 13.30 -1.15
C VAL A 162 29.05 13.51 -0.09
N ASP A 163 29.25 12.53 0.80
CA ASP A 163 30.30 12.49 1.82
C ASP A 163 31.56 11.71 1.34
N ASN A 164 31.69 11.48 0.03
CA ASN A 164 32.81 10.78 -0.61
C ASN A 164 32.99 9.31 -0.20
N CYS A 165 31.93 8.63 0.26
CA CYS A 165 31.93 7.18 0.43
C CYS A 165 31.61 6.49 -0.89
N THR A 166 32.43 5.52 -1.30
CA THR A 166 32.09 4.59 -2.38
C THR A 166 31.09 3.57 -1.87
N VAL A 167 29.89 3.55 -2.44
CA VAL A 167 28.81 2.64 -2.07
C VAL A 167 28.61 1.62 -3.18
N LEU A 168 28.71 0.34 -2.82
CA LEU A 168 28.56 -0.80 -3.70
C LEU A 168 27.21 -1.45 -3.42
N ILE A 169 26.33 -1.51 -4.42
CA ILE A 169 24.98 -2.07 -4.29
C ILE A 169 24.82 -3.21 -5.29
N PRO A 170 24.49 -4.44 -4.88
CA PRO A 170 24.14 -5.52 -5.81
C PRO A 170 23.02 -5.05 -6.75
N ALA A 171 23.20 -5.20 -8.06
CA ALA A 171 22.30 -4.60 -9.04
C ALA A 171 20.85 -5.08 -8.86
N LEU A 172 20.66 -6.35 -8.53
CA LEU A 172 19.34 -6.93 -8.28
C LEU A 172 18.72 -6.48 -6.94
N GLU A 173 19.52 -6.15 -5.92
CA GLU A 173 19.01 -5.48 -4.70
C GLU A 173 18.59 -4.05 -5.00
N LEU A 174 19.36 -3.30 -5.80
CA LEU A 174 18.97 -1.96 -6.24
C LEU A 174 17.65 -1.98 -7.01
N LEU A 175 17.49 -2.94 -7.94
CA LEU A 175 16.26 -3.12 -8.71
C LEU A 175 15.07 -3.40 -7.78
N THR A 176 15.17 -4.48 -6.99
CA THR A 176 14.03 -4.96 -6.19
C THR A 176 13.60 -3.96 -5.13
N SER A 177 14.54 -3.16 -4.61
CA SER A 177 14.25 -2.18 -3.57
C SER A 177 13.87 -0.79 -4.09
N THR A 178 14.30 -0.37 -5.28
CA THR A 178 14.05 1.00 -5.77
C THR A 178 13.15 1.09 -7.01
N TYR A 179 13.11 0.07 -7.86
CA TYR A 179 12.28 0.04 -9.06
C TYR A 179 10.90 -0.51 -8.73
N THR A 180 10.05 0.30 -8.10
CA THR A 180 8.70 -0.11 -7.66
C THR A 180 8.73 -1.37 -6.80
N PRO A 181 9.26 -1.31 -5.55
CA PRO A 181 9.26 -2.47 -4.66
C PRO A 181 7.87 -3.11 -4.53
N LYS A 182 6.82 -2.28 -4.62
CA LYS A 182 5.40 -2.65 -4.52
C LYS A 182 4.73 -2.93 -5.89
N GLY A 183 5.50 -2.99 -6.97
CA GLY A 183 5.04 -3.18 -8.35
C GLY A 183 5.78 -4.34 -9.02
N GLN A 184 5.61 -5.56 -8.49
CA GLN A 184 6.24 -6.77 -9.04
C GLN A 184 5.96 -6.95 -10.53
N ASP A 185 4.75 -6.62 -10.99
CA ASP A 185 4.36 -6.69 -12.41
C ASP A 185 5.20 -5.72 -13.25
N ILE A 186 5.37 -4.48 -12.81
CA ILE A 186 6.20 -3.48 -13.49
C ILE A 186 7.66 -3.96 -13.63
N ARG A 187 8.24 -4.55 -12.58
CA ARG A 187 9.60 -5.09 -12.63
C ARG A 187 9.73 -6.26 -13.62
N CYS A 188 8.77 -7.17 -13.62
CA CYS A 188 8.71 -8.25 -14.60
C CYS A 188 8.65 -7.72 -16.02
N ASP A 189 7.78 -6.74 -16.27
CA ASP A 189 7.57 -6.18 -17.61
C ASP A 189 8.84 -5.51 -18.15
N LEU A 190 9.63 -4.85 -17.29
CA LEU A 190 10.94 -4.29 -17.67
C LEU A 190 12.01 -5.33 -18.04
N PHE A 191 11.84 -6.59 -17.61
CA PHE A 191 12.70 -7.71 -18.01
C PHE A 191 12.15 -8.45 -19.23
N SER A 192 10.83 -8.50 -19.37
CA SER A 192 10.17 -9.24 -20.45
C SER A 192 10.06 -8.44 -21.76
N HIS A 193 10.02 -7.12 -21.68
CA HIS A 193 9.66 -6.24 -22.79
C HIS A 193 10.61 -5.05 -22.94
N SER A 194 10.61 -4.45 -24.14
CA SER A 194 11.21 -3.14 -24.32
C SER A 194 10.57 -2.11 -23.42
N ILE A 195 11.29 -1.01 -23.13
CA ILE A 195 10.76 0.03 -22.23
C ILE A 195 9.42 0.60 -22.71
N ASP A 196 9.20 0.72 -24.02
CA ASP A 196 7.94 1.23 -24.56
C ASP A 196 6.80 0.22 -24.45
N GLU A 197 7.06 -1.04 -24.75
CA GLU A 197 6.09 -2.12 -24.57
C GLU A 197 5.72 -2.27 -23.09
N ALA A 198 6.70 -2.25 -22.18
CA ALA A 198 6.46 -2.29 -20.73
C ALA A 198 5.64 -1.09 -20.26
N LEU A 199 5.95 0.13 -20.70
CA LEU A 199 5.15 1.31 -20.37
C LEU A 199 3.73 1.21 -20.96
N ALA A 200 3.57 0.69 -22.18
CA ALA A 200 2.26 0.51 -22.81
C ALA A 200 1.37 -0.48 -22.05
N LEU A 201 1.91 -1.42 -21.28
CA LEU A 201 1.12 -2.30 -20.41
C LEU A 201 0.50 -1.57 -19.21
N HIS A 202 0.99 -0.38 -18.87
CA HIS A 202 0.58 0.36 -17.66
C HIS A 202 -0.01 1.74 -17.94
N LEU A 203 0.39 2.38 -19.03
CA LEU A 203 0.01 3.74 -19.41
C LEU A 203 -0.67 3.76 -20.78
N ASP A 204 -1.54 4.74 -20.97
CA ASP A 204 -1.85 5.25 -22.30
C ASP A 204 -0.73 6.21 -22.72
N LEU A 205 0.12 5.77 -23.65
CA LEU A 205 1.33 6.51 -24.04
C LEU A 205 1.03 7.79 -24.81
N GLU A 206 -0.09 7.85 -25.53
CA GLU A 206 -0.52 9.02 -26.30
C GLU A 206 -1.02 10.12 -25.38
N GLN A 207 -1.74 9.74 -24.32
CA GLN A 207 -2.26 10.66 -23.31
C GLN A 207 -1.30 10.91 -22.14
N SER A 208 -0.06 10.38 -22.20
CA SER A 208 0.94 10.57 -21.14
C SER A 208 2.13 11.35 -21.68
N THR A 209 2.33 12.57 -21.19
CA THR A 209 3.33 13.52 -21.71
C THR A 209 4.00 14.33 -20.60
N GLY A 210 5.23 14.75 -20.85
CA GLY A 210 5.91 15.79 -20.08
C GLY A 210 5.65 17.15 -20.71
N ASN A 211 5.18 18.11 -19.92
CA ASN A 211 4.85 19.44 -20.38
C ASN A 211 6.04 20.40 -20.26
N VAL A 212 6.00 21.50 -21.02
CA VAL A 212 7.04 22.53 -21.05
C VAL A 212 7.21 23.23 -19.70
N ASP A 213 6.15 23.30 -18.90
CA ASP A 213 6.16 23.86 -17.54
C ASP A 213 6.82 22.94 -16.49
N GLY A 214 7.32 21.77 -16.90
CA GLY A 214 7.93 20.80 -16.00
C GLY A 214 6.91 19.98 -15.21
N THR A 215 5.68 19.84 -15.68
CA THR A 215 4.69 18.91 -15.11
C THR A 215 4.58 17.63 -15.92
N TYR A 216 4.28 16.51 -15.27
CA TYR A 216 4.03 15.22 -15.91
C TYR A 216 2.56 14.87 -15.84
N ASN A 217 1.90 14.79 -16.98
CA ASN A 217 0.54 14.27 -17.09
C ASN A 217 0.63 12.81 -17.49
N ILE A 218 0.07 11.92 -16.68
CA ILE A 218 0.09 10.48 -16.98
C ILE A 218 -1.30 9.87 -16.89
N THR A 219 -1.61 9.04 -17.88
CA THR A 219 -2.89 8.33 -17.97
C THR A 219 -2.65 6.85 -17.72
N LEU A 220 -3.07 6.38 -16.55
CA LEU A 220 -2.92 5.01 -16.06
C LEU A 220 -4.03 4.12 -16.64
N LYS A 221 -3.66 2.89 -17.05
CA LYS A 221 -4.62 1.86 -17.48
C LYS A 221 -5.37 1.20 -16.33
N LYS A 222 -4.80 1.27 -15.12
CA LYS A 222 -5.40 0.78 -13.87
C LYS A 222 -4.82 1.56 -12.71
N ASP A 223 -5.56 1.63 -11.61
CA ASP A 223 -5.14 2.32 -10.40
C ASP A 223 -3.82 1.74 -9.83
N ARG A 224 -2.97 2.61 -9.27
CA ARG A 224 -1.61 2.28 -8.81
C ARG A 224 -1.24 3.09 -7.57
N HIS A 225 -0.36 2.55 -6.74
CA HIS A 225 0.24 3.29 -5.64
C HIS A 225 1.11 4.45 -6.12
N ASP A 226 1.15 5.52 -5.35
CA ASP A 226 1.90 6.76 -5.60
C ASP A 226 3.36 6.52 -6.03
N THR A 227 4.07 5.58 -5.38
CA THR A 227 5.45 5.27 -5.75
C THR A 227 5.58 4.69 -7.15
N ASN A 228 4.59 3.90 -7.57
CA ASN A 228 4.56 3.28 -8.89
C ASN A 228 4.12 4.32 -9.93
N ILE A 229 3.17 5.20 -9.58
CA ILE A 229 2.78 6.36 -10.40
C ILE A 229 4.00 7.23 -10.69
N ALA A 230 4.75 7.60 -9.64
CA ALA A 230 5.95 8.42 -9.78
C ALA A 230 7.00 7.76 -10.66
N PHE A 231 7.27 6.47 -10.44
CA PHE A 231 8.19 5.70 -11.27
C PHE A 231 7.79 5.69 -12.74
N LEU A 232 6.53 5.34 -13.04
CA LEU A 232 6.00 5.30 -14.42
C LEU A 232 6.06 6.67 -15.10
N ALA A 233 5.74 7.74 -14.39
CA ALA A 233 5.84 9.10 -14.91
C ALA A 233 7.27 9.47 -15.31
N TYR A 234 8.24 9.19 -14.45
CA TYR A 234 9.64 9.48 -14.75
C TYR A 234 10.18 8.62 -15.90
N LEU A 235 9.82 7.34 -15.97
CA LEU A 235 10.19 6.50 -17.12
C LEU A 235 9.59 6.99 -18.44
N ARG A 236 8.37 7.55 -18.42
CA ARG A 236 7.69 8.05 -19.61
C ARG A 236 8.22 9.41 -20.06
N CYS A 237 8.42 10.33 -19.11
CA CYS A 237 8.62 11.76 -19.39
C CYS A 237 10.06 12.25 -19.16
N ASN A 238 10.89 11.51 -18.41
CA ASN A 238 12.26 11.92 -18.11
C ASN A 238 13.29 11.09 -18.90
N HIS A 239 14.09 11.75 -19.74
CA HIS A 239 15.07 11.08 -20.60
C HIS A 239 16.17 10.33 -19.81
N VAL A 240 16.61 10.87 -18.66
CA VAL A 240 17.65 10.24 -17.82
C VAL A 240 17.11 8.96 -17.21
N SER A 241 15.94 9.04 -16.55
CA SER A 241 15.28 7.87 -15.96
C SER A 241 15.04 6.78 -16.99
N ARG A 242 14.52 7.17 -18.16
CA ARG A 242 14.23 6.28 -19.27
C ARG A 242 15.49 5.59 -19.81
N SER A 243 16.56 6.35 -20.07
CA SER A 243 17.83 5.83 -20.56
C SER A 243 18.48 4.84 -19.59
N ARG A 244 18.37 5.07 -18.28
CA ARG A 244 18.89 4.15 -17.27
C ARG A 244 18.09 2.86 -17.20
N ALA A 245 16.76 2.94 -17.23
CA ALA A 245 15.89 1.77 -17.20
C ALA A 245 15.93 0.94 -18.49
N SER A 246 16.15 1.55 -19.66
CA SER A 246 16.21 0.82 -20.94
C SER A 246 17.36 -0.19 -21.00
N LYS A 247 18.43 0.01 -20.21
CA LYS A 247 19.57 -0.91 -20.14
C LYS A 247 19.21 -2.29 -19.60
N ILE A 248 18.13 -2.39 -18.80
CA ILE A 248 17.67 -3.64 -18.19
C ILE A 248 17.33 -4.68 -19.26
N TRP A 249 16.44 -4.32 -20.19
CA TRP A 249 16.00 -5.23 -21.25
C TRP A 249 17.09 -5.48 -22.29
N SER A 250 17.92 -4.49 -22.60
CA SER A 250 19.02 -4.65 -23.57
C SER A 250 19.96 -5.81 -23.21
N CYS A 251 20.17 -6.07 -21.91
CA CYS A 251 20.98 -7.19 -21.42
C CYS A 251 20.35 -8.57 -21.68
N LEU A 252 19.03 -8.67 -21.77
CA LEU A 252 18.28 -9.92 -21.99
C LEU A 252 18.09 -10.21 -23.49
N ALA A 253 17.99 -9.16 -24.31
CA ALA A 253 17.83 -9.29 -25.76
C ALA A 253 19.12 -9.76 -26.47
N THR A 254 20.30 -9.61 -25.85
CA THR A 254 21.58 -10.01 -26.44
C THR A 254 21.80 -11.52 -26.28
N LYS A 255 21.70 -12.28 -27.37
CA LYS A 255 22.17 -13.68 -27.41
C LYS A 255 23.69 -13.68 -27.45
N LYS A 256 24.34 -14.25 -26.42
CA LYS A 256 25.79 -14.49 -26.44
C LYS A 256 26.04 -15.95 -26.78
N THR A 257 26.99 -16.19 -27.67
CA THR A 257 27.43 -17.54 -28.04
C THR A 257 28.81 -17.76 -27.43
N TYR A 258 29.02 -18.89 -26.76
CA TYR A 258 30.34 -19.35 -26.38
C TYR A 258 31.22 -19.51 -27.65
N PRO A 259 32.56 -19.48 -27.51
CA PRO A 259 33.49 -19.80 -28.61
C PRO A 259 33.27 -21.19 -29.23
N ASN A 260 32.64 -22.11 -28.50
CA ASN A 260 32.29 -23.47 -28.96
C ASN A 260 30.92 -23.58 -29.66
N GLY A 261 30.24 -22.46 -29.92
CA GLY A 261 28.94 -22.43 -30.61
C GLY A 261 27.71 -22.65 -29.72
N VAL A 262 27.87 -22.92 -28.42
CA VAL A 262 26.75 -23.08 -27.48
C VAL A 262 26.19 -21.69 -27.10
N LEU A 263 24.87 -21.55 -27.03
CA LEU A 263 24.23 -20.30 -26.59
C LEU A 263 24.31 -20.18 -25.07
N TYR A 264 24.76 -19.01 -24.60
CA TYR A 264 24.72 -18.62 -23.20
C TYR A 264 23.38 -17.92 -22.92
N TYR A 265 22.63 -18.42 -21.93
CA TYR A 265 21.37 -17.83 -21.45
C TYR A 265 21.52 -17.06 -20.13
N ASP A 266 22.76 -16.89 -19.66
CA ASP A 266 23.05 -16.10 -18.46
C ASP A 266 23.00 -14.62 -18.81
N HIS A 267 22.15 -13.88 -18.10
CA HIS A 267 22.06 -12.44 -18.23
C HIS A 267 22.42 -11.75 -16.92
N TYR A 268 23.19 -10.66 -17.03
CA TYR A 268 23.70 -9.91 -15.89
C TYR A 268 23.25 -8.45 -16.04
N PRO A 269 22.04 -8.10 -15.57
CA PRO A 269 21.44 -6.80 -15.83
C PRO A 269 22.22 -5.69 -15.13
N GLU A 270 22.48 -4.61 -15.87
CA GLU A 270 23.05 -3.39 -15.32
C GLU A 270 21.92 -2.50 -14.80
N ILE A 271 21.88 -2.30 -13.48
CA ILE A 271 20.85 -1.51 -12.83
C ILE A 271 21.49 -0.22 -12.31
N PHE A 272 20.87 0.91 -12.60
CA PHE A 272 21.29 2.23 -12.13
C PHE A 272 20.11 2.90 -11.41
N PRO A 273 20.34 3.87 -10.52
CA PRO A 273 19.22 4.64 -9.95
C PRO A 273 18.43 5.35 -11.06
N TYR A 274 17.11 5.18 -11.10
CA TYR A 274 16.27 5.88 -12.08
C TYR A 274 16.14 7.39 -11.78
N HIS A 275 16.59 7.84 -10.62
CA HIS A 275 16.54 9.22 -10.14
C HIS A 275 17.39 10.17 -10.98
N PRO A 276 16.81 11.21 -11.60
CA PRO A 276 17.58 12.13 -12.43
C PRO A 276 18.63 12.93 -11.66
N LYS A 277 18.28 13.46 -10.46
CA LYS A 277 19.19 14.32 -9.70
C LYS A 277 19.65 13.75 -8.37
N LYS A 278 18.74 13.27 -7.52
CA LYS A 278 19.09 12.88 -6.15
C LYS A 278 18.50 11.54 -5.75
N LEU A 279 19.30 10.75 -5.06
CA LEU A 279 18.87 9.53 -4.39
C LEU A 279 19.29 9.58 -2.93
N LYS A 280 18.37 9.25 -2.03
CA LYS A 280 18.65 9.00 -0.61
C LYS A 280 18.32 7.55 -0.30
N LEU A 281 19.22 6.86 0.38
CA LEU A 281 19.04 5.48 0.81
C LEU A 281 19.23 5.37 2.33
N GLU A 282 18.46 4.50 2.96
CA GLU A 282 18.76 3.91 4.26
C GLU A 282 18.95 2.41 4.04
N CYS A 283 20.11 1.87 4.40
CA CYS A 283 20.49 0.51 4.05
C CYS A 283 21.24 -0.18 5.19
N ASP A 284 21.18 -1.51 5.19
CA ASP A 284 22.04 -2.37 5.98
C ASP A 284 23.15 -2.93 5.08
N GLY A 285 24.36 -3.01 5.62
CA GLY A 285 25.49 -3.52 4.87
C GLY A 285 26.75 -3.66 5.69
N LEU A 286 27.86 -3.82 4.98
CA LEU A 286 29.17 -4.11 5.52
C LEU A 286 30.18 -3.03 5.10
N ARG A 287 30.88 -2.46 6.08
CA ARG A 287 32.02 -1.57 5.80
C ARG A 287 33.25 -2.40 5.39
N LEU A 288 33.64 -2.26 4.12
CA LEU A 288 34.77 -3.00 3.55
C LEU A 288 36.10 -2.36 3.96
N ASN A 289 36.15 -1.02 3.98
CA ASN A 289 37.23 -0.18 4.47
C ASN A 289 36.68 1.21 4.84
N ASP A 290 37.54 2.16 5.20
CA ASP A 290 37.12 3.51 5.64
C ASP A 290 36.30 4.29 4.60
N GLN A 291 36.50 4.01 3.31
CA GLN A 291 35.88 4.73 2.19
C GLN A 291 34.91 3.89 1.35
N THR A 292 34.76 2.58 1.62
CA THR A 292 33.92 1.68 0.83
C THR A 292 32.90 0.94 1.68
N PHE A 293 31.63 1.04 1.30
CA PHE A 293 30.52 0.35 1.94
C PHE A 293 29.80 -0.58 0.96
N LEU A 294 29.58 -1.83 1.36
CA LEU A 294 28.81 -2.83 0.62
C LEU A 294 27.40 -2.92 1.17
N VAL A 295 26.39 -2.62 0.36
CA VAL A 295 24.99 -2.74 0.72
C VAL A 295 24.52 -4.18 0.54
N PHE A 296 23.84 -4.73 1.54
CA PHE A 296 23.08 -5.98 1.40
C PHE A 296 21.59 -5.72 1.23
N ARG A 297 21.05 -4.73 1.93
CA ARG A 297 19.63 -4.42 1.89
C ARG A 297 19.38 -2.93 1.92
N ILE A 298 18.57 -2.44 0.99
CA ILE A 298 18.00 -1.10 1.03
C ILE A 298 16.67 -1.18 1.80
N ASN A 299 16.57 -0.52 2.94
CA ASN A 299 15.36 -0.52 3.77
C ASN A 299 14.45 0.68 3.45
N LYS A 300 15.05 1.80 3.02
CA LYS A 300 14.32 3.00 2.62
C LYS A 300 14.99 3.68 1.43
N TYR A 301 14.18 4.27 0.55
CA TYR A 301 14.66 5.08 -0.57
C TYR A 301 13.84 6.36 -0.74
N SER A 302 14.41 7.42 -1.31
CA SER A 302 13.64 8.60 -1.74
C SER A 302 12.97 8.37 -3.10
N ILE A 303 11.83 9.00 -3.36
CA ILE A 303 11.29 9.12 -4.72
C ILE A 303 11.83 10.39 -5.38
N PRO A 304 12.00 10.45 -6.71
CA PRO A 304 12.28 11.70 -7.41
C PRO A 304 11.17 12.73 -7.17
N ASP A 305 11.53 13.99 -6.98
CA ASP A 305 10.62 15.07 -6.62
C ASP A 305 10.82 16.35 -7.44
N GLU A 306 11.57 16.28 -8.53
CA GLU A 306 11.85 17.40 -9.42
C GLU A 306 10.61 17.93 -10.17
N HIS A 307 9.61 17.09 -10.40
CA HIS A 307 8.44 17.42 -11.23
C HIS A 307 7.13 17.03 -10.52
N LEU A 308 6.10 17.89 -10.67
CA LEU A 308 4.73 17.56 -10.24
C LEU A 308 4.10 16.58 -11.23
N ILE A 309 3.29 15.67 -10.70
CA ILE A 309 2.67 14.57 -11.44
C ILE A 309 1.15 14.64 -11.29
N TYR A 310 0.44 14.63 -12.41
CA TYR A 310 -1.02 14.64 -12.49
C TYR A 310 -1.52 13.33 -13.10
N PRO A 311 -1.88 12.34 -12.27
CA PRO A 311 -2.39 11.06 -12.74
C PRO A 311 -3.89 11.09 -13.05
N THR A 312 -4.25 10.50 -14.19
CA THR A 312 -5.64 10.16 -14.54
C THR A 312 -5.73 8.65 -14.68
N THR A 313 -6.75 8.00 -14.13
CA THR A 313 -6.95 6.55 -14.33
C THR A 313 -8.14 6.31 -15.24
N LYS A 314 -7.95 5.52 -16.31
CA LYS A 314 -9.05 5.05 -17.15
C LYS A 314 -9.93 4.10 -16.34
N GLU A 315 -11.11 4.55 -15.91
CA GLU A 315 -12.12 3.66 -15.36
C GLU A 315 -12.83 2.95 -16.52
N LYS A 316 -12.89 1.61 -16.48
CA LYS A 316 -13.80 0.86 -17.34
C LYS A 316 -15.24 1.12 -16.90
N GLY A 317 -15.87 2.14 -17.46
CA GLY A 317 -17.29 2.40 -17.26
C GLY A 317 -18.15 1.33 -17.95
N ARG A 318 -19.08 0.71 -17.22
CA ARG A 318 -20.15 -0.08 -17.85
C ARG A 318 -21.00 0.88 -18.68
N SER A 319 -21.07 0.68 -20.00
CA SER A 319 -22.00 1.42 -20.84
C SER A 319 -23.44 1.11 -20.42
N LYS A 320 -24.27 2.15 -20.27
CA LYS A 320 -25.73 2.00 -20.20
C LYS A 320 -26.27 1.77 -21.61
N GLY A 321 -25.88 0.68 -22.25
CA GLY A 321 -26.64 0.13 -23.36
C GLY A 321 -27.91 -0.52 -22.79
N ASN A 322 -29.05 -0.37 -23.46
CA ASN A 322 -30.26 -1.10 -23.10
C ASN A 322 -29.99 -2.62 -23.19
N ILE A 323 -29.76 -3.26 -22.05
CA ILE A 323 -29.64 -4.72 -21.95
C ILE A 323 -31.03 -5.26 -21.55
N PRO A 324 -31.61 -6.22 -22.30
CA PRO A 324 -32.88 -6.84 -21.96
C PRO A 324 -32.81 -7.55 -20.61
N GLN A 325 -33.93 -7.56 -19.88
CA GLN A 325 -34.08 -8.29 -18.60
C GLN A 325 -33.69 -9.76 -18.79
N GLY A 326 -32.55 -10.13 -18.24
CA GLY A 326 -32.04 -11.50 -18.17
C GLY A 326 -30.76 -11.51 -17.33
N ASP A 327 -30.82 -12.22 -16.21
CA ASP A 327 -29.76 -12.55 -15.23
C ASP A 327 -28.62 -11.54 -15.03
N ASP A 328 -28.63 -10.90 -13.85
CA ASP A 328 -27.56 -10.03 -13.35
C ASP A 328 -26.17 -10.68 -13.51
N LEU A 329 -25.42 -10.27 -14.53
CA LEU A 329 -24.04 -10.67 -14.77
C LEU A 329 -23.10 -10.01 -13.74
N TYR A 330 -22.84 -10.74 -12.66
CA TYR A 330 -21.85 -10.43 -11.63
C TYR A 330 -20.46 -10.93 -12.08
N VAL A 331 -19.52 -10.00 -12.28
CA VAL A 331 -18.09 -10.33 -12.34
C VAL A 331 -17.65 -10.55 -10.89
N PRO A 332 -17.13 -11.73 -10.50
CA PRO A 332 -16.60 -11.89 -9.16
C PRO A 332 -15.47 -10.88 -8.94
N PRO A 333 -15.49 -10.06 -7.89
CA PRO A 333 -14.32 -9.28 -7.50
C PRO A 333 -13.14 -10.22 -7.28
N GLU A 334 -11.91 -9.76 -7.55
CA GLU A 334 -10.71 -10.49 -7.11
C GLU A 334 -10.88 -10.82 -5.62
N TYR A 335 -11.01 -12.11 -5.28
CA TYR A 335 -11.16 -12.55 -3.90
C TYR A 335 -9.80 -12.90 -3.32
N THR A 336 -9.62 -12.63 -2.03
CA THR A 336 -8.35 -12.87 -1.34
C THR A 336 -8.21 -14.34 -0.97
N VAL A 337 -7.03 -14.92 -1.21
CA VAL A 337 -6.66 -16.25 -0.70
C VAL A 337 -5.61 -16.13 0.40
N ASP A 338 -5.31 -17.25 1.06
CA ASP A 338 -4.30 -17.29 2.10
C ASP A 338 -2.91 -16.91 1.54
N ALA A 339 -2.27 -15.96 2.21
CA ALA A 339 -0.94 -15.48 1.87
C ALA A 339 0.17 -16.42 2.36
N ASP A 340 -0.15 -17.44 3.16
CA ASP A 340 0.82 -18.41 3.70
C ASP A 340 1.02 -19.61 2.73
N LEU A 341 0.29 -19.63 1.61
CA LEU A 341 0.46 -20.62 0.55
C LEU A 341 1.87 -20.56 -0.06
N PRO A 342 2.46 -21.71 -0.44
CA PRO A 342 3.83 -21.76 -0.96
C PRO A 342 3.95 -21.07 -2.33
N VAL A 343 4.99 -20.26 -2.50
CA VAL A 343 5.26 -19.54 -3.75
C VAL A 343 6.05 -20.42 -4.72
N THR A 344 5.62 -20.48 -5.98
CA THR A 344 6.28 -21.17 -7.09
C THR A 344 6.56 -20.21 -8.24
N SER A 345 7.59 -20.53 -9.02
CA SER A 345 7.93 -19.85 -10.28
C SER A 345 7.74 -20.78 -11.49
N GLU A 346 7.24 -22.01 -11.29
CA GLU A 346 7.09 -23.03 -12.34
C GLU A 346 5.81 -22.86 -13.16
N VAL A 347 4.77 -22.31 -12.54
CA VAL A 347 3.42 -22.17 -13.11
C VAL A 347 2.86 -20.79 -12.80
N ASP A 348 2.24 -20.19 -13.81
CA ASP A 348 1.54 -18.92 -13.74
C ASP A 348 0.20 -19.01 -13.00
N PRO A 349 -0.30 -17.91 -12.42
CA PRO A 349 -1.61 -17.87 -11.80
C PRO A 349 -2.77 -18.17 -12.76
N GLY A 350 -3.79 -18.86 -12.26
CA GLY A 350 -5.05 -19.04 -12.98
C GLY A 350 -5.89 -17.76 -13.06
N ASN A 351 -6.79 -17.67 -14.03
CA ASN A 351 -7.74 -16.55 -14.12
C ASN A 351 -8.73 -16.48 -12.94
N ASN A 352 -9.07 -17.62 -12.32
CA ASN A 352 -10.14 -17.76 -11.31
C ASN A 352 -9.65 -18.20 -9.91
N THR A 353 -8.38 -18.00 -9.59
CA THR A 353 -7.70 -18.53 -8.39
C THR A 353 -7.50 -17.52 -7.25
N GLY A 354 -8.04 -16.31 -7.38
CA GLY A 354 -7.92 -15.28 -6.36
C GLY A 354 -6.51 -14.67 -6.25
N VAL A 355 -6.31 -13.84 -5.24
CA VAL A 355 -5.09 -13.04 -5.04
C VAL A 355 -4.62 -13.13 -3.59
N ALA A 356 -3.33 -13.37 -3.38
CA ALA A 356 -2.66 -13.23 -2.09
C ALA A 356 -1.88 -11.92 -2.03
N TYR A 357 -1.83 -11.33 -0.83
CA TYR A 357 -1.21 -10.03 -0.60
C TYR A 357 -0.11 -10.14 0.45
N ILE A 358 1.08 -9.63 0.15
CA ILE A 358 2.21 -9.52 1.08
C ILE A 358 2.71 -8.08 1.19
N THR A 359 3.28 -7.72 2.33
CA THR A 359 3.87 -6.40 2.56
C THR A 359 5.33 -6.35 2.15
N SER A 360 5.72 -5.27 1.47
CA SER A 360 7.14 -5.00 1.19
C SER A 360 7.90 -4.61 2.46
N GLU A 361 9.12 -5.12 2.64
CA GLU A 361 10.04 -4.64 3.68
C GLU A 361 10.67 -3.28 3.35
N VAL A 362 10.54 -2.82 2.11
CA VAL A 362 11.16 -1.57 1.63
C VAL A 362 10.14 -0.44 1.69
N THR A 363 10.51 0.65 2.35
CA THR A 363 9.67 1.84 2.47
C THR A 363 10.18 2.96 1.56
N SER A 364 9.26 3.76 1.02
CA SER A 364 9.63 4.97 0.30
C SER A 364 9.50 6.18 1.22
N SER A 365 10.40 7.14 1.05
CA SER A 365 10.25 8.50 1.57
C SER A 365 9.32 9.23 0.60
N SER A 366 8.05 8.82 0.55
CA SER A 366 7.06 9.44 -0.33
C SER A 366 6.83 10.89 0.09
N ASN A 367 7.01 11.81 -0.86
CA ASN A 367 6.45 13.15 -0.77
C ASN A 367 5.11 13.10 -1.52
N GLN A 368 4.01 12.79 -0.82
CA GLN A 368 2.63 12.90 -1.34
C GLN A 368 2.35 14.28 -1.99
N SER A 369 3.19 15.29 -1.71
CA SER A 369 3.12 16.61 -2.31
C SER A 369 3.37 16.67 -3.82
N ILE A 370 4.04 15.68 -4.43
CA ILE A 370 4.36 15.75 -5.87
C ILE A 370 3.22 15.23 -6.75
N ILE A 371 2.37 14.34 -6.24
CA ILE A 371 1.24 13.77 -6.98
C ILE A 371 0.00 14.60 -6.66
N ARG A 372 -0.62 15.18 -7.68
CA ARG A 372 -1.74 16.11 -7.54
C ARG A 372 -2.95 15.60 -8.31
N GLN A 373 -4.06 15.39 -7.58
CA GLN A 373 -5.39 14.99 -8.05
C GLN A 373 -5.41 13.72 -8.91
N HIS A 374 -6.05 12.68 -8.38
CA HIS A 374 -6.44 11.51 -9.16
C HIS A 374 -7.79 11.79 -9.82
N ALA A 375 -7.81 12.18 -11.09
CA ALA A 375 -9.05 12.36 -11.83
C ALA A 375 -9.48 11.00 -12.42
N PRO A 376 -10.74 10.54 -12.21
CA PRO A 376 -11.26 9.40 -12.95
C PRO A 376 -11.41 9.82 -14.42
N GLY A 377 -10.69 9.15 -15.32
CA GLY A 377 -10.89 9.25 -16.75
C GLY A 377 -12.03 8.32 -17.18
N THR A 378 -12.98 8.83 -17.96
CA THR A 378 -14.09 8.04 -18.50
C THR A 378 -13.71 7.47 -19.87
N ASP A 379 -13.47 6.16 -19.94
CA ASP A 379 -13.46 5.41 -21.20
C ASP A 379 -14.52 4.30 -21.15
N PHE A 380 -15.36 4.23 -22.19
CA PHE A 380 -16.40 3.21 -22.31
C PHE A 380 -15.94 2.13 -23.29
N GLU A 381 -15.60 0.94 -22.79
CA GLU A 381 -15.48 -0.27 -23.62
C GLU A 381 -16.77 -1.09 -23.55
N ASN A 382 -17.28 -1.50 -24.71
CA ASN A 382 -18.34 -2.51 -24.81
C ASN A 382 -17.76 -3.86 -24.39
N ASN A 383 -18.09 -4.33 -23.18
CA ASN A 383 -17.69 -5.66 -22.75
C ASN A 383 -18.56 -6.73 -23.42
N ALA A 384 -17.90 -7.67 -24.08
CA ALA A 384 -18.44 -8.97 -24.46
C ALA A 384 -18.95 -9.75 -23.24
N ASN A 385 -19.92 -10.64 -23.45
CA ASN A 385 -20.53 -11.51 -22.44
C ASN A 385 -19.49 -12.28 -21.61
N ILE A 386 -19.31 -11.93 -20.33
CA ILE A 386 -18.44 -12.66 -19.40
C ILE A 386 -19.31 -13.61 -18.56
N GLN A 387 -19.19 -14.91 -18.81
CA GLN A 387 -19.77 -15.94 -17.92
C GLN A 387 -18.99 -16.00 -16.60
N SER A 388 -19.73 -16.06 -15.48
CA SER A 388 -19.17 -16.29 -14.14
C SER A 388 -18.69 -17.75 -14.03
N LEU A 389 -17.39 -17.96 -13.85
CA LEU A 389 -16.82 -19.26 -13.50
C LEU A 389 -16.69 -19.38 -11.98
N LYS A 390 -16.96 -20.58 -11.44
CA LYS A 390 -16.74 -20.86 -10.01
C LYS A 390 -15.27 -20.64 -9.65
N PRO A 391 -14.96 -20.05 -8.48
CA PRO A 391 -13.59 -19.89 -8.03
C PRO A 391 -12.92 -21.25 -7.82
N ASN A 392 -11.68 -21.39 -8.28
CA ASN A 392 -10.88 -22.59 -8.03
C ASN A 392 -10.25 -22.54 -6.63
N THR A 393 -9.96 -23.71 -6.06
CA THR A 393 -9.23 -23.79 -4.79
C THR A 393 -7.72 -23.68 -5.05
N SER A 394 -7.09 -22.66 -4.46
CA SER A 394 -5.67 -22.39 -4.64
C SER A 394 -4.82 -23.14 -3.61
N THR A 395 -3.72 -23.74 -4.06
CA THR A 395 -2.78 -24.50 -3.22
C THR A 395 -1.36 -23.93 -3.24
N GLN A 396 -1.13 -22.91 -4.07
CA GLN A 396 0.17 -22.26 -4.25
C GLN A 396 -0.01 -20.85 -4.82
N LEU A 397 1.05 -20.05 -4.73
CA LEU A 397 1.09 -18.66 -5.20
C LEU A 397 2.13 -18.49 -6.31
N SER A 398 1.90 -17.55 -7.23
CA SER A 398 2.90 -17.14 -8.23
C SER A 398 2.76 -15.65 -8.57
N SER A 399 3.88 -15.00 -8.87
CA SER A 399 3.91 -13.59 -9.30
C SER A 399 3.82 -13.43 -10.83
N GLY A 400 3.74 -14.52 -11.60
CA GLY A 400 3.62 -14.48 -13.07
C GLY A 400 2.26 -14.02 -13.59
N ASP A 401 2.08 -13.97 -14.90
CA ASP A 401 0.86 -13.43 -15.52
C ASP A 401 -0.33 -14.39 -15.43
N LYS A 402 -1.55 -13.87 -15.42
CA LYS A 402 -2.71 -14.76 -15.34
C LYS A 402 -2.88 -15.55 -16.64
N ASN A 403 -3.13 -16.85 -16.53
CA ASN A 403 -3.25 -17.80 -17.62
C ASN A 403 -4.51 -18.68 -17.44
N SER A 404 -5.17 -19.05 -18.54
CA SER A 404 -6.36 -19.92 -18.55
C SER A 404 -6.06 -21.41 -18.69
N SER A 405 -4.78 -21.80 -18.82
CA SER A 405 -4.36 -23.21 -18.90
C SER A 405 -4.81 -24.03 -17.68
N ILE A 406 -5.11 -25.31 -17.90
CA ILE A 406 -5.58 -26.23 -16.86
C ILE A 406 -4.57 -26.37 -15.71
N ASP A 407 -3.28 -26.31 -16.01
CA ASP A 407 -2.19 -26.44 -15.03
C ASP A 407 -2.12 -25.23 -14.07
N CYS A 408 -2.60 -24.07 -14.51
CA CYS A 408 -2.63 -22.82 -13.72
C CYS A 408 -3.83 -22.77 -12.75
N LYS A 409 -4.77 -23.73 -12.84
CA LYS A 409 -6.08 -23.65 -12.16
C LYS A 409 -6.02 -23.63 -10.63
N ASN A 410 -4.90 -24.02 -10.02
CA ASN A 410 -4.70 -24.07 -8.57
C ASN A 410 -3.65 -23.06 -8.06
N THR A 411 -3.16 -22.18 -8.93
CA THR A 411 -2.13 -21.18 -8.59
C THR A 411 -2.77 -19.80 -8.46
N ALA A 412 -2.75 -19.19 -7.28
CA ALA A 412 -3.22 -17.82 -7.09
C ALA A 412 -2.16 -16.78 -7.42
N LYS A 413 -2.59 -15.56 -7.74
CA LYS A 413 -1.66 -14.44 -8.00
C LYS A 413 -1.15 -13.89 -6.67
N LEU A 414 0.17 -13.82 -6.53
CA LEU A 414 0.83 -13.07 -5.47
C LEU A 414 0.97 -11.61 -5.93
N LYS A 415 0.55 -10.67 -5.08
CA LYS A 415 0.80 -9.24 -5.24
C LYS A 415 1.44 -8.70 -3.97
N GLN A 416 2.37 -7.76 -4.12
CA GLN A 416 2.70 -6.89 -3.00
C GLN A 416 1.63 -5.82 -2.88
N TYR A 417 1.19 -5.52 -1.66
CA TYR A 417 0.37 -4.36 -1.37
C TYR A 417 1.14 -3.40 -0.47
N GLU A 418 0.82 -2.12 -0.57
CA GLU A 418 1.02 -1.28 0.59
C GLU A 418 0.15 -1.86 1.71
N LEU A 419 0.74 -2.13 2.89
CA LEU A 419 0.10 -1.57 4.08
C LEU A 419 0.05 -0.08 3.82
N GLU A 420 -0.93 0.29 3.02
CA GLU A 420 -1.69 1.43 3.25
C GLU A 420 -2.15 1.16 4.71
N LYS A 421 -1.37 1.70 5.65
CA LYS A 421 -1.90 2.94 6.16
C LYS A 421 -2.31 3.72 4.91
N LYS A 422 -3.54 3.44 4.45
CA LYS A 422 -4.55 4.43 4.56
C LYS A 422 -4.09 5.16 5.83
N GLN A 423 -3.39 6.27 5.64
CA GLN A 423 -4.08 7.47 5.93
C GLN A 423 -5.50 7.30 5.37
N SER A 424 -6.29 6.49 6.08
CA SER A 424 -7.50 6.95 6.61
C SER A 424 -7.03 8.29 7.13
N ASP A 425 -7.39 9.32 6.41
CA ASP A 425 -7.81 10.59 6.99
C ASP A 425 -8.90 10.34 8.06
N ARG A 426 -8.69 9.32 8.90
CA ARG A 426 -9.45 8.71 9.97
C ARG A 426 -8.38 7.88 10.66
N GLU A 427 -7.39 8.53 11.32
CA GLU A 427 -6.95 7.95 12.60
C GLU A 427 -8.21 7.39 13.24
N HIS A 428 -8.19 6.10 13.56
CA HIS A 428 -9.37 5.39 14.00
C HIS A 428 -9.84 6.15 15.23
N ILE A 429 -10.78 7.09 15.04
CA ILE A 429 -11.28 7.91 16.11
C ILE A 429 -11.80 6.87 17.07
N ILE A 430 -11.28 6.89 18.30
CA ILE A 430 -11.82 6.07 19.36
C ILE A 430 -13.29 6.47 19.41
N GLN A 431 -14.16 5.60 18.90
CA GLN A 431 -15.50 6.00 18.48
C GLN A 431 -16.36 6.43 19.69
N SER A 432 -15.93 6.11 20.91
CA SER A 432 -16.48 6.60 22.18
C SER A 432 -16.10 8.05 22.52
N GLU A 433 -15.09 8.62 21.87
CA GLU A 433 -14.57 9.99 22.10
C GLU A 433 -15.05 11.00 21.04
N VAL A 434 -15.89 10.57 20.09
CA VAL A 434 -16.38 11.41 18.97
C VAL A 434 -17.06 12.69 19.46
N ILE A 435 -17.88 12.60 20.52
CA ILE A 435 -18.55 13.76 21.10
C ILE A 435 -17.54 14.78 21.63
N ASP A 436 -16.49 14.32 22.30
CA ASP A 436 -15.45 15.21 22.84
C ASP A 436 -14.61 15.83 21.72
N LEU A 437 -14.28 15.07 20.67
CA LEU A 437 -13.58 15.59 19.50
C LEU A 437 -14.40 16.64 18.74
N VAL A 438 -15.69 16.38 18.51
CA VAL A 438 -16.59 17.34 17.87
C VAL A 438 -16.76 18.58 18.75
N ARG A 439 -16.91 18.42 20.07
CA ARG A 439 -16.98 19.55 21.01
C ARG A 439 -15.73 20.42 20.95
N ASN A 440 -14.55 19.82 21.05
CA ASN A 440 -13.29 20.54 21.07
C ASN A 440 -13.05 21.25 19.72
N ALA A 441 -13.34 20.58 18.61
CA ALA A 441 -13.29 21.16 17.26
C ALA A 441 -14.21 22.38 17.10
N LEU A 442 -15.44 22.28 17.60
CA LEU A 442 -16.41 23.36 17.58
C LEU A 442 -15.94 24.57 18.43
N ALA A 443 -15.39 24.33 19.61
CA ALA A 443 -14.82 25.38 20.46
C ALA A 443 -13.61 26.07 19.80
N GLU A 444 -12.72 25.30 19.17
CA GLU A 444 -11.57 25.82 18.41
C GLU A 444 -12.02 26.73 17.27
N LEU A 445 -13.04 26.30 16.51
CA LEU A 445 -13.56 27.08 15.38
C LEU A 445 -14.23 28.40 15.79
N VAL A 446 -14.73 28.54 17.01
CA VAL A 446 -15.24 29.84 17.50
C VAL A 446 -14.09 30.83 17.73
N GLY A 447 -12.91 30.36 18.11
CA GLY A 447 -11.72 31.19 18.40
C GLY A 447 -10.90 31.63 17.17
N ILE A 448 -11.13 31.04 15.99
CA ILE A 448 -10.35 31.32 14.78
C ILE A 448 -10.87 32.55 14.02
N ARG A 449 -9.98 33.52 13.75
CA ARG A 449 -10.33 34.79 13.07
C ARG A 449 -11.05 34.60 11.72
N ASN A 450 -10.65 33.58 10.95
CA ASN A 450 -11.19 33.26 9.62
C ASN A 450 -12.36 32.26 9.63
N SER A 451 -12.88 31.88 10.80
CA SER A 451 -14.04 30.97 10.89
C SER A 451 -15.33 31.67 10.50
N SER A 452 -16.28 30.93 9.91
CA SER A 452 -17.65 31.42 9.65
C SER A 452 -18.54 31.35 10.90
N ILE A 453 -18.12 30.64 11.95
CA ILE A 453 -18.88 30.48 13.20
C ILE A 453 -18.72 31.73 14.07
N GLN A 454 -19.83 32.24 14.59
CA GLN A 454 -19.87 33.34 15.56
C GLN A 454 -20.02 32.82 17.00
N SER A 455 -20.94 31.88 17.24
CA SER A 455 -21.17 31.34 18.58
C SER A 455 -21.80 29.95 18.54
N ILE A 456 -21.63 29.23 19.65
CA ILE A 456 -22.20 27.90 19.86
C ILE A 456 -22.90 27.88 21.22
N LYS A 457 -24.12 27.34 21.24
CA LYS A 457 -24.87 27.09 22.48
C LYS A 457 -25.25 25.62 22.54
N TYR A 458 -25.08 24.99 23.69
CA TYR A 458 -25.46 23.60 23.93
C TYR A 458 -26.92 23.53 24.36
N LEU A 459 -27.63 22.47 23.98
CA LEU A 459 -29.04 22.28 24.30
C LEU A 459 -29.23 20.96 25.04
N ASP A 460 -30.15 20.96 26.01
CA ASP A 460 -30.62 19.72 26.62
C ASP A 460 -31.84 19.13 25.90
N GLU A 461 -32.39 18.03 26.43
CA GLU A 461 -33.57 17.36 25.89
C GLU A 461 -34.84 18.22 25.86
N ASN A 462 -34.88 19.30 26.64
CA ASN A 462 -35.98 20.25 26.68
C ASN A 462 -35.75 21.45 25.76
N THR A 463 -34.64 21.46 25.00
CA THR A 463 -34.20 22.54 24.10
C THR A 463 -33.80 23.84 24.79
N GLU A 464 -33.53 23.78 26.09
CA GLU A 464 -32.98 24.91 26.85
C GLU A 464 -31.52 25.13 26.46
N GLN A 465 -31.09 26.40 26.35
CA GLN A 465 -29.76 26.76 25.85
C GLN A 465 -28.78 27.06 26.98
N TYR A 466 -27.58 26.52 26.87
CA TYR A 466 -26.48 26.64 27.83
C TYR A 466 -25.21 27.11 27.11
N ASN A 467 -24.42 27.96 27.76
CA ASN A 467 -23.10 28.35 27.26
C ASN A 467 -22.06 27.26 27.57
N ASP A 468 -22.21 26.58 28.70
CA ASP A 468 -21.34 25.48 29.11
C ASP A 468 -21.76 24.16 28.44
N PHE A 469 -20.79 23.27 28.27
CA PHE A 469 -21.01 21.96 27.68
C PHE A 469 -22.05 21.14 28.46
N LYS A 470 -23.11 20.74 27.78
CA LYS A 470 -24.18 19.90 28.32
C LYS A 470 -24.57 18.82 27.30
N LEU A 471 -24.76 17.59 27.78
CA LEU A 471 -25.31 16.49 27.00
C LEU A 471 -26.79 16.31 27.31
N ALA A 472 -27.58 16.10 26.26
CA ALA A 472 -28.99 15.76 26.35
C ALA A 472 -29.17 14.24 26.45
N SER A 473 -30.30 13.81 27.00
CA SER A 473 -30.64 12.39 27.12
C SER A 473 -31.82 11.99 26.23
N PHE A 474 -31.80 10.78 25.68
CA PHE A 474 -32.96 10.25 24.95
C PHE A 474 -34.17 10.18 25.90
N PRO A 475 -35.35 10.68 25.48
CA PRO A 475 -36.57 10.65 26.30
C PRO A 475 -36.99 9.25 26.72
N GLU A 476 -37.45 9.11 27.98
CA GLU A 476 -37.84 7.81 28.56
C GLU A 476 -38.89 7.03 27.76
N GLY A 477 -39.84 7.76 27.17
CA GLY A 477 -40.88 7.19 26.33
C GLY A 477 -40.37 6.45 25.08
N LEU A 478 -39.12 6.67 24.66
CA LEU A 478 -38.53 6.08 23.46
C LEU A 478 -37.81 4.76 23.69
N PHE A 479 -37.59 4.32 24.94
CA PHE A 479 -36.91 3.04 25.23
C PHE A 479 -37.69 2.05 26.10
N ARG A 480 -38.85 2.43 26.68
CA ARG A 480 -39.70 1.54 27.50
C ARG A 480 -40.58 0.56 26.72
N LYS A 481 -40.71 0.68 25.39
CA LYS A 481 -41.66 -0.13 24.56
C LYS A 481 -41.04 -0.77 23.30
N ASN A 482 -39.95 -1.55 23.42
CA ASN A 482 -39.31 -2.36 22.34
C ASN A 482 -38.12 -1.73 21.57
N ALA A 483 -37.55 -0.61 22.01
CA ALA A 483 -36.37 -0.01 21.35
C ALA A 483 -35.16 0.05 22.30
N THR A 484 -34.47 -1.08 22.46
CA THR A 484 -33.23 -1.24 23.26
C THR A 484 -32.06 -0.38 22.77
N TRP A 485 -32.19 0.25 21.59
CA TRP A 485 -31.15 1.06 20.96
C TRP A 485 -30.97 2.45 21.60
N SER A 486 -32.05 3.04 22.13
CA SER A 486 -32.03 4.35 22.80
C SER A 486 -31.55 4.29 24.26
N ALA A 487 -31.10 3.12 24.74
CA ALA A 487 -30.55 2.92 26.08
C ALA A 487 -29.05 2.50 26.03
N SER A 488 -28.23 3.08 26.89
CA SER A 488 -26.78 2.84 26.98
C SER A 488 -26.47 1.49 27.64
N ASN A 489 -26.99 1.23 28.85
CA ASN A 489 -26.77 -0.02 29.60
C ASN A 489 -28.09 -0.71 30.00
N TYR A 490 -28.01 -2.03 30.18
CA TYR A 490 -29.07 -2.87 30.76
C TYR A 490 -28.50 -3.59 31.99
N GLU A 491 -28.97 -3.27 33.18
CA GLU A 491 -28.67 -4.07 34.37
C GLU A 491 -29.91 -4.89 34.73
N SER A 492 -29.78 -6.21 34.71
CA SER A 492 -30.83 -7.08 35.22
C SER A 492 -30.60 -7.37 36.69
N PHE A 493 -31.58 -7.09 37.52
CA PHE A 493 -31.59 -7.45 38.94
C PHE A 493 -32.84 -8.29 39.23
N VAL A 494 -32.74 -9.20 40.19
CA VAL A 494 -33.88 -9.96 40.66
C VAL A 494 -34.50 -9.19 41.81
N ASN A 495 -35.78 -8.83 41.71
CA ASN A 495 -36.47 -8.17 42.81
C ASN A 495 -36.72 -9.18 43.96
N LYS A 496 -37.21 -8.69 45.10
CA LYS A 496 -37.49 -9.52 46.28
C LYS A 496 -38.52 -10.64 46.03
N GLU A 497 -39.27 -10.58 44.93
CA GLU A 497 -40.28 -11.56 44.51
C GLU A 497 -39.74 -12.58 43.48
N GLY A 498 -38.43 -12.58 43.20
CA GLY A 498 -37.83 -13.48 42.22
C GLY A 498 -38.01 -13.04 40.75
N GLN A 499 -38.61 -11.88 40.50
CA GLN A 499 -38.82 -11.36 39.15
C GLN A 499 -37.59 -10.63 38.63
N LYS A 500 -37.15 -10.98 37.42
CA LYS A 500 -36.08 -10.27 36.72
C LYS A 500 -36.58 -8.89 36.27
N ARG A 501 -36.06 -7.84 36.89
CA ARG A 501 -36.30 -6.43 36.56
C ARG A 501 -35.08 -5.85 35.86
N TYR A 502 -35.29 -4.78 35.10
CA TYR A 502 -34.25 -4.15 34.29
C TYR A 502 -34.15 -2.66 34.65
N LYS A 503 -32.92 -2.18 34.89
CA LYS A 503 -32.62 -0.74 34.99
C LYS A 503 -32.06 -0.27 33.65
N PHE A 504 -32.68 0.76 33.08
CA PHE A 504 -32.28 1.33 31.80
C PHE A 504 -31.68 2.72 32.03
N THR A 505 -30.51 2.96 31.47
CA THR A 505 -29.91 4.30 31.41
C THR A 505 -30.16 4.88 30.01
N PRO A 506 -30.73 6.09 29.88
CA PRO A 506 -30.94 6.70 28.57
C PRO A 506 -29.60 6.92 27.88
N ARG A 507 -29.59 6.73 26.55
CA ARG A 507 -28.45 7.08 25.72
C ARG A 507 -28.31 8.60 25.67
N LYS A 508 -27.08 9.11 25.68
CA LYS A 508 -26.80 10.55 25.63
C LYS A 508 -26.54 11.01 24.19
N PHE A 509 -26.66 12.30 23.95
CA PHE A 509 -26.27 12.94 22.69
C PHE A 509 -25.87 14.39 22.93
N LEU A 510 -24.98 14.89 22.08
CA LEU A 510 -24.66 16.31 21.96
C LEU A 510 -25.69 16.95 21.04
N LEU A 511 -26.32 18.02 21.52
CA LEU A 511 -27.14 18.92 20.73
C LEU A 511 -26.57 20.34 20.86
N ALA A 512 -26.19 20.96 19.75
CA ALA A 512 -25.60 22.28 19.74
C ALA A 512 -26.22 23.16 18.67
N LYS A 513 -26.58 24.40 19.02
CA LYS A 513 -26.97 25.44 18.07
C LYS A 513 -25.71 26.20 17.63
N ILE A 514 -25.43 26.16 16.33
CA ILE A 514 -24.32 26.86 15.70
C ILE A 514 -24.88 28.12 15.05
N THR A 515 -24.36 29.29 15.45
CA THR A 515 -24.70 30.58 14.83
C THR A 515 -23.52 31.07 14.01
N LEU A 516 -23.74 31.37 12.74
CA LEU A 516 -22.72 31.89 11.83
C LEU A 516 -22.64 33.42 11.91
N LYS A 517 -21.54 34.01 11.42
CA LYS A 517 -21.32 35.47 11.40
C LYS A 517 -22.35 36.24 10.58
N ASN A 518 -23.05 35.59 9.66
CA ASN A 518 -24.18 36.15 8.91
C ASN A 518 -25.53 36.05 9.67
N ALA A 519 -25.49 35.76 10.97
CA ALA A 519 -26.64 35.58 11.87
C ALA A 519 -27.58 34.40 11.54
N THR A 520 -27.24 33.55 10.57
CA THR A 520 -27.97 32.31 10.31
C THR A 520 -27.58 31.23 11.32
N SER A 521 -28.47 30.27 11.56
CA SER A 521 -28.21 29.21 12.54
C SER A 521 -28.77 27.85 12.13
N ALA A 522 -28.10 26.80 12.58
CA ALA A 522 -28.52 25.41 12.45
C ALA A 522 -28.15 24.62 13.71
N TYR A 523 -28.74 23.44 13.85
CA TYR A 523 -28.52 22.53 14.97
C TYR A 523 -27.62 21.37 14.54
N LEU A 524 -26.65 21.03 15.36
CA LEU A 524 -25.81 19.85 15.24
C LEU A 524 -26.25 18.82 16.29
N LEU A 525 -26.44 17.58 15.85
CA LEU A 525 -26.75 16.44 16.70
C LEU A 525 -25.72 15.32 16.48
N GLU A 526 -25.10 14.89 17.57
CA GLU A 526 -24.13 13.80 17.62
C GLU A 526 -24.49 12.82 18.74
N ILE A 527 -24.63 11.53 18.43
CA ILE A 527 -25.19 10.55 19.37
C ILE A 527 -24.06 9.74 20.00
N ASP A 528 -24.05 9.65 21.33
CA ASP A 528 -23.08 8.86 22.09
C ASP A 528 -23.12 7.39 21.64
N ARG A 529 -22.00 6.67 21.55
CA ARG A 529 -21.97 5.32 20.92
C ARG A 529 -21.93 4.19 21.95
N LYS A 530 -22.62 3.08 21.64
CA LYS A 530 -22.69 1.89 22.52
C LYS A 530 -21.50 0.92 22.33
N SER A 531 -20.89 0.86 21.14
CA SER A 531 -19.68 0.08 20.88
C SER A 531 -18.86 0.66 19.73
N SER A 532 -17.57 0.32 19.67
CA SER A 532 -16.63 0.74 18.62
C SER A 532 -16.95 0.19 17.22
N LYS A 533 -17.88 -0.75 17.10
CA LYS A 533 -18.21 -1.47 15.85
C LYS A 533 -19.40 -0.90 15.08
N THR A 534 -20.15 0.04 15.65
CA THR A 534 -21.31 0.66 14.96
C THR A 534 -20.91 1.99 14.34
N GLY A 535 -20.95 2.09 13.00
CA GLY A 535 -20.75 3.34 12.26
C GLY A 535 -22.02 4.20 12.28
N PHE A 536 -21.99 5.33 12.98
CA PHE A 536 -23.03 6.36 12.91
C PHE A 536 -22.52 7.55 12.09
N SER A 537 -23.45 8.38 11.63
CA SER A 537 -23.16 9.66 11.00
C SER A 537 -23.63 10.78 11.90
N GLY A 538 -22.96 11.93 11.87
CA GLY A 538 -23.46 13.14 12.53
C GLY A 538 -24.50 13.84 11.67
N LEU A 539 -25.33 14.67 12.30
CA LEU A 539 -26.41 15.40 11.65
C LEU A 539 -26.28 16.90 11.90
N ILE A 540 -26.26 17.70 10.84
CA ILE A 540 -26.58 19.14 10.91
C ILE A 540 -27.96 19.32 10.29
N PHE A 541 -28.86 20.02 10.98
CA PHE A 541 -30.22 20.20 10.52
C PHE A 541 -30.79 21.56 10.92
N ASN A 542 -31.88 21.93 10.27
CA ASN A 542 -32.67 23.08 10.64
C ASN A 542 -34.14 22.69 10.74
N VAL A 543 -34.91 23.51 11.44
CA VAL A 543 -36.35 23.30 11.65
C VAL A 543 -37.12 24.49 11.08
N PRO A 544 -38.41 24.30 10.77
CA PRO A 544 -39.29 25.42 10.45
C PRO A 544 -39.18 26.52 11.52
N LEU A 545 -39.13 27.79 11.09
CA LEU A 545 -38.96 28.98 11.95
C LEU A 545 -37.61 29.07 12.71
N SER A 546 -36.65 28.19 12.44
CA SER A 546 -35.29 28.17 13.02
C SER A 546 -35.20 28.10 14.56
N ILE A 547 -36.32 27.80 15.24
CA ILE A 547 -36.39 27.57 16.69
C ILE A 547 -36.80 26.13 16.91
N LEU A 548 -35.90 25.33 17.49
CA LEU A 548 -36.14 23.94 17.81
C LEU A 548 -36.98 23.83 19.09
N SER A 549 -38.22 23.35 18.96
CA SER A 549 -39.06 22.99 20.09
C SER A 549 -38.76 21.59 20.62
N SER A 550 -39.03 21.34 21.90
CA SER A 550 -38.88 20.02 22.53
C SER A 550 -39.73 18.95 21.83
N TYR A 551 -40.90 19.32 21.27
CA TYR A 551 -41.72 18.42 20.47
C TYR A 551 -41.05 18.01 19.15
N GLN A 552 -40.50 18.98 18.39
CA GLN A 552 -39.78 18.68 17.15
C GLN A 552 -38.54 17.80 17.43
N LEU A 553 -37.80 18.09 18.50
CA LEU A 553 -36.68 17.26 18.93
C LEU A 553 -37.15 15.83 19.26
N TYR A 554 -38.25 15.68 20.01
CA TYR A 554 -38.83 14.36 20.31
C TYR A 554 -39.19 13.56 19.05
N VAL A 555 -39.84 14.19 18.06
CA VAL A 555 -40.22 13.55 16.79
C VAL A 555 -38.99 13.12 15.97
N LEU A 556 -37.94 13.94 15.95
CA LEU A 556 -36.66 13.61 15.34
C LEU A 556 -36.00 12.41 16.04
N LEU A 557 -35.86 12.46 17.36
CA LEU A 557 -35.26 11.37 18.15
C LEU A 557 -36.04 10.06 18.03
N LYS A 558 -37.37 10.13 17.94
CA LYS A 558 -38.23 8.96 17.67
C LYS A 558 -37.92 8.34 16.30
N THR A 559 -37.70 9.17 15.28
CA THR A 559 -37.34 8.71 13.93
C THR A 559 -35.95 8.08 13.91
N ILE A 560 -34.97 8.71 14.57
CA ILE A 560 -33.61 8.18 14.73
C ILE A 560 -33.63 6.84 15.46
N SER A 561 -34.39 6.74 16.56
CA SER A 561 -34.52 5.51 17.36
C SER A 561 -35.12 4.36 16.55
N LYS A 562 -36.19 4.62 15.78
CA LYS A 562 -36.79 3.64 14.86
C LYS A 562 -35.79 3.10 13.83
N ASN A 563 -34.89 3.94 13.34
CA ASN A 563 -33.86 3.58 12.37
C ASN A 563 -32.53 3.16 13.02
N LYS A 564 -32.50 2.91 14.34
CA LYS A 564 -31.30 2.51 15.08
C LYS A 564 -30.08 3.42 14.80
N GLY A 565 -30.31 4.72 14.65
CA GLY A 565 -29.28 5.74 14.38
C GLY A 565 -28.69 5.74 12.97
N THR A 566 -29.24 4.95 12.04
CA THR A 566 -28.90 5.04 10.62
C THR A 566 -29.71 6.15 9.96
N PHE A 567 -29.06 6.94 9.11
CA PHE A 567 -29.69 8.00 8.33
C PHE A 567 -29.82 7.65 6.84
N ARG A 568 -29.36 6.46 6.43
CA ARG A 568 -29.40 5.96 5.06
C ARG A 568 -29.84 4.51 5.03
N LYS A 569 -30.60 4.11 4.02
CA LYS A 569 -31.02 2.72 3.77
C LYS A 569 -30.71 2.29 2.35
N ARG A 570 -30.55 0.98 2.12
CA ARG A 570 -30.46 0.43 0.75
C ARG A 570 -31.86 0.20 0.20
N ASP A 571 -32.10 0.70 -1.00
CA ASP A 571 -33.34 0.51 -1.75
C ASP A 571 -32.98 0.29 -3.23
N GLY A 572 -33.36 -0.86 -3.79
CA GLY A 572 -32.97 -1.25 -5.15
C GLY A 572 -31.46 -1.19 -5.43
N GLY A 573 -30.62 -1.56 -4.45
CA GLY A 573 -29.16 -1.53 -4.57
C GLY A 573 -28.52 -0.13 -4.43
N LYS A 574 -29.31 0.94 -4.36
CA LYS A 574 -28.83 2.32 -4.12
C LYS A 574 -28.94 2.68 -2.64
N LEU A 575 -27.98 3.47 -2.17
CA LEU A 575 -28.02 4.05 -0.84
C LEU A 575 -28.83 5.35 -0.89
N ILE A 576 -29.97 5.40 -0.19
CA ILE A 576 -30.86 6.56 -0.14
C ILE A 576 -30.96 7.12 1.28
N ASP A 577 -31.05 8.44 1.40
CA ASP A 577 -31.24 9.11 2.69
C ASP A 577 -32.64 8.83 3.24
N ILE A 578 -32.72 8.55 4.55
CA ILE A 578 -33.99 8.39 5.26
C ILE A 578 -34.57 9.78 5.49
N LYS A 579 -35.83 9.98 5.10
CA LYS A 579 -36.53 11.25 5.30
C LYS A 579 -36.63 11.56 6.81
N LEU A 580 -36.01 12.66 7.22
CA LEU A 580 -36.05 13.16 8.59
C LEU A 580 -37.14 14.22 8.76
N PRO A 581 -37.76 14.34 9.97
CA PRO A 581 -38.83 15.30 10.26
C PRO A 581 -38.25 16.70 10.55
N VAL A 582 -37.45 17.23 9.62
CA VAL A 582 -36.74 18.51 9.71
C VAL A 582 -36.84 19.23 8.36
N SER A 583 -36.66 20.56 8.31
CA SER A 583 -36.85 21.34 7.07
C SER A 583 -35.70 21.13 6.08
N SER A 584 -34.48 21.02 6.58
CA SER A 584 -33.27 20.77 5.80
C SER A 584 -32.24 20.07 6.68
N TYR A 585 -31.38 19.26 6.07
CA TYR A 585 -30.31 18.57 6.80
C TYR A 585 -29.12 18.20 5.93
N HIS A 586 -27.99 17.99 6.59
CA HIS A 586 -26.78 17.43 6.04
C HIS A 586 -26.24 16.34 6.98
N ILE A 587 -26.07 15.14 6.44
CA ILE A 587 -25.46 14.01 7.13
C ILE A 587 -23.96 13.99 6.81
N TYR A 588 -23.13 13.83 7.83
CA TYR A 588 -21.67 13.76 7.68
C TYR A 588 -21.08 12.54 8.41
N ASP A 589 -19.94 12.06 7.94
CA ASP A 589 -19.18 11.01 8.62
C ASP A 589 -18.10 11.59 9.53
N HIS A 590 -17.58 10.76 10.43
CA HIS A 590 -16.53 11.14 11.38
C HIS A 590 -15.13 10.91 10.83
N SER A 591 -14.93 11.10 9.51
CA SER A 591 -13.57 11.16 8.98
C SER A 591 -12.87 12.40 9.51
N LEU A 592 -11.59 12.30 9.88
CA LEU A 592 -10.77 13.49 10.05
C LEU A 592 -10.48 14.10 8.67
N ILE A 593 -9.92 15.31 8.65
CA ILE A 593 -9.31 15.93 7.47
C ILE A 593 -7.95 16.43 7.93
N GLU A 594 -6.87 15.97 7.31
CA GLU A 594 -5.51 16.34 7.72
C GLU A 594 -5.29 16.13 9.23
N ASN A 595 -5.77 15.00 9.76
CA ASN A 595 -5.76 14.65 11.20
C ASN A 595 -6.42 15.68 12.14
N SER A 596 -7.32 16.52 11.64
CA SER A 596 -8.01 17.53 12.45
C SER A 596 -9.53 17.42 12.35
N MET A 597 -10.18 17.22 13.51
CA MET A 597 -11.64 17.29 13.61
C MET A 597 -12.12 18.74 13.41
N ALA A 598 -11.34 19.76 13.76
CA ALA A 598 -11.67 21.16 13.48
C ALA A 598 -11.73 21.45 11.99
N LYS A 599 -10.75 20.99 11.20
CA LYS A 599 -10.78 21.10 9.73
C LYS A 599 -11.96 20.33 9.13
N LYS A 600 -12.27 19.14 9.65
CA LYS A 600 -13.46 18.38 9.27
C LYS A 600 -14.74 19.18 9.52
N MET A 601 -14.93 19.68 10.74
CA MET A 601 -16.13 20.40 11.13
C MET A 601 -16.28 21.71 10.35
N ALA A 602 -15.19 22.43 10.07
CA ALA A 602 -15.21 23.59 9.19
C ALA A 602 -15.75 23.25 7.79
N LYS A 603 -15.25 22.17 7.18
CA LYS A 603 -15.72 21.71 5.86
C LYS A 603 -17.19 21.26 5.91
N VAL A 604 -17.58 20.51 6.93
CA VAL A 604 -18.96 20.02 7.09
C VAL A 604 -19.94 21.18 7.25
N ILE A 605 -19.59 22.20 8.05
CA ILE A 605 -20.41 23.40 8.25
C ILE A 605 -20.51 24.19 6.94
N LYS A 606 -19.39 24.37 6.22
CA LYS A 606 -19.40 25.03 4.91
C LYS A 606 -20.30 24.32 3.89
N ILE A 607 -20.22 22.98 3.80
CA ILE A 607 -21.09 22.20 2.90
C ILE A 607 -22.57 22.32 3.32
N ALA A 608 -22.84 22.32 4.62
CA ALA A 608 -24.21 22.51 5.13
C ALA A 608 -24.75 23.91 4.82
N GLU A 609 -23.91 24.94 4.89
CA GLU A 609 -24.23 26.31 4.48
C GLU A 609 -24.51 26.38 2.96
N GLU A 610 -23.65 25.81 2.13
CA GLU A 610 -23.82 25.75 0.66
C GLU A 610 -25.10 24.99 0.26
N LYS A 611 -25.49 23.97 1.02
CA LYS A 611 -26.77 23.25 0.84
C LYS A 611 -27.99 24.01 1.35
N GLY A 612 -27.80 25.20 1.93
CA GLY A 612 -28.85 26.03 2.49
C GLY A 612 -29.47 25.44 3.76
N VAL A 613 -28.73 24.62 4.52
CA VAL A 613 -29.23 24.08 5.79
C VAL A 613 -29.40 25.20 6.83
N PHE A 614 -28.47 26.16 6.87
CA PHE A 614 -28.53 27.31 7.77
C PHE A 614 -29.61 28.34 7.42
N LEU A 615 -30.20 28.26 6.23
CA LEU A 615 -31.28 29.14 5.80
C LEU A 615 -32.61 28.69 6.41
N ALA A 616 -33.35 29.63 7.00
CA ALA A 616 -34.73 29.40 7.40
C ALA A 616 -35.56 29.19 6.13
N ARG A 617 -35.91 27.94 5.82
CA ARG A 617 -36.92 27.65 4.78
C ARG A 617 -38.29 27.66 5.45
N HIS A 618 -39.15 28.58 5.00
CA HIS A 618 -40.53 28.70 5.44
C HIS A 618 -41.36 27.47 5.07
#